data_AF-A0A7U3GRB7-F1
#
_entry.id   AF-A0A7U3GRB7-F1
#
_cell.length_a   1.000
_cell.length_b   1.000
_cell.length_c   1.000
_cell.angle_alpha   90.00
_cell.angle_beta   90.00
_cell.angle_gamma   90.00
#
_symmetry.space_group_name_H-M   'P 1'
#
loop_
_entity.id
_entity.type
_entity.pdbx_description
1 polymer ?
#
loop_
_entity_poly.entity_id
_entity_poly.type
_entity_poly.pdbx_seq_one_letter_code
_entity_poly.pdbx_strand_id
1 'polypeptide(L)'
;MEPGVGKLMKENEKLKGIIKDLGLTLSPEKIHLVGAEYGFELLGFTFVRRYSGKRRKVTTRWYPSPRSEKRIRERIRNMTGRNMLAITKPEEAKETPIPILKGYGNYFAYSMGASIFHEI
;
A
#
# COMPACT_ATOMS: atom_id res chain seq x y z
N MET A 1 26.31 7.56 15.44
CA MET A 1 25.02 8.01 14.87
C MET A 1 25.17 8.06 13.36
N GLU A 2 24.27 7.44 12.59
CA GLU A 2 24.33 7.52 11.13
C GLU A 2 24.28 8.97 10.63
N PRO A 3 25.01 9.33 9.56
CA PRO A 3 24.96 10.67 8.99
C PRO A 3 23.53 11.03 8.55
N GLY A 4 22.95 12.10 9.11
CA GLY A 4 21.64 12.64 8.68
C GLY A 4 20.49 12.50 9.68
N VAL A 5 20.61 11.65 10.71
CA VAL A 5 19.54 11.44 11.71
C VAL A 5 19.21 12.73 12.48
N GLY A 6 20.22 13.53 12.85
CA GLY A 6 20.01 14.80 13.55
C GLY A 6 19.24 15.85 12.72
N LYS A 7 19.40 15.85 11.40
CA LYS A 7 18.65 16.73 10.49
C LYS A 7 17.17 16.31 10.44
N LEU A 8 16.91 15.01 10.29
CA LEU A 8 15.55 14.46 10.23
C LEU A 8 14.77 14.72 11.53
N MET A 9 15.41 14.59 12.69
CA MET A 9 14.79 14.93 13.97
C MET A 9 14.37 16.40 14.05
N LYS A 10 15.23 17.31 13.58
CA LYS A 10 14.92 18.75 13.54
C LYS A 10 13.76 19.05 12.60
N GLU A 11 13.69 18.39 11.45
CA GLU A 11 12.58 18.54 10.50
C GLU A 11 11.25 18.02 11.09
N ASN A 12 11.29 16.90 11.83
CA ASN A 12 10.11 16.36 12.50
C ASN A 12 9.58 17.29 13.61
N GLU A 13 10.48 17.90 14.40
CA GLU A 13 10.07 18.89 15.40
C GLU A 13 9.43 20.13 14.76
N LYS A 14 9.94 20.58 13.61
CA LYS A 14 9.33 21.68 12.87
C LYS A 14 7.92 21.32 12.38
N LEU A 15 7.72 20.10 11.87
CA LEU A 15 6.40 19.61 11.47
C LEU A 15 5.43 19.58 12.65
N LYS A 16 5.88 19.11 13.84
CA LYS A 16 5.06 19.12 15.05
C LYS A 16 4.60 20.52 15.43
N GLY A 17 5.48 21.53 15.30
CA GLY A 17 5.12 22.93 15.53
C GLY A 17 3.97 23.40 14.63
N ILE A 18 4.11 23.20 13.31
CA ILE A 18 3.08 23.58 12.33
C ILE A 18 1.75 22.88 12.61
N ILE A 19 1.79 21.58 12.91
CA ILE A 19 0.59 20.79 13.21
C ILE A 19 -0.09 21.26 14.50
N LYS A 20 0.70 21.67 15.50
CA LYS A 20 0.20 22.24 16.75
C LYS A 20 -0.45 23.60 16.54
N ASP A 21 0.10 24.43 15.66
CA ASP A 21 -0.49 25.72 15.29
C ASP A 21 -1.84 25.54 14.59
N LEU A 22 -2.05 24.41 13.90
CA LEU A 22 -3.35 23.99 13.35
C LEU A 22 -4.30 23.38 14.39
N GLY A 23 -3.93 23.32 15.67
CA GLY A 23 -4.73 22.72 16.73
C GLY A 23 -4.78 21.19 16.69
N LEU A 24 -3.84 20.55 15.99
CA LEU A 24 -3.77 19.10 15.83
C LEU A 24 -2.57 18.52 16.58
N THR A 25 -2.56 17.21 16.79
CA THR A 25 -1.42 16.47 17.35
C THR A 25 -1.06 15.29 16.46
N LEU A 26 0.24 15.06 16.29
CA LEU A 26 0.73 13.90 15.55
C LEU A 26 0.56 12.64 16.39
N SER A 27 -0.04 11.61 15.81
CA SER A 27 -0.16 10.28 16.42
C SER A 27 1.21 9.58 16.41
N PRO A 28 1.86 9.36 17.57
CA PRO A 28 3.19 8.73 17.61
C PRO A 28 3.18 7.31 17.03
N GLU A 29 2.09 6.56 17.21
CA GLU A 29 1.95 5.20 16.68
C GLU A 29 1.81 5.11 15.16
N LYS A 30 1.46 6.21 14.48
CA LYS A 30 1.19 6.19 13.02
C LYS A 30 2.35 6.76 12.21
N ILE A 31 3.28 7.47 12.86
CA ILE A 31 4.30 8.26 12.17
C ILE A 31 5.67 7.80 12.66
N HIS A 32 6.40 7.16 11.77
CA HIS A 32 7.73 6.67 12.04
C HIS A 32 8.67 7.09 10.90
N LEU A 33 9.87 7.50 11.26
CA LEU A 33 10.95 7.73 10.30
C LEU A 33 11.55 6.38 9.91
N VAL A 34 11.62 6.10 8.61
CA VAL A 34 12.14 4.84 8.09
C VAL A 34 13.02 5.12 6.87
N GLY A 35 14.15 4.41 6.79
CA GLY A 35 15.02 4.45 5.63
C GLY A 35 14.26 3.97 4.39
N ALA A 36 14.36 4.72 3.29
CA ALA A 36 13.62 4.42 2.07
C ALA A 36 14.00 3.05 1.47
N GLU A 37 15.18 2.52 1.81
CA GLU A 37 15.67 1.19 1.48
C GLU A 37 14.99 0.05 2.25
N TYR A 38 14.49 0.30 3.46
CA TYR A 38 13.64 -0.66 4.18
C TYR A 38 12.22 -0.63 3.64
N GLY A 39 11.79 0.55 3.19
CA GLY A 39 10.49 0.79 2.60
C GLY A 39 9.39 1.09 3.63
N PHE A 40 8.26 1.57 3.14
CA PHE A 40 7.11 1.93 3.98
C PHE A 40 5.80 1.77 3.22
N GLU A 41 4.70 1.64 3.97
CA GLU A 41 3.37 1.59 3.39
C GLU A 41 2.65 2.94 3.47
N LEU A 42 2.06 3.38 2.36
CA LEU A 42 1.25 4.59 2.30
C LEU A 42 0.12 4.40 1.29
N LEU A 43 -1.12 4.70 1.70
CA LEU A 43 -2.33 4.64 0.85
C LEU A 43 -2.54 3.28 0.14
N GLY A 44 -2.12 2.19 0.78
CA GLY A 44 -2.21 0.84 0.23
C GLY A 44 -1.10 0.47 -0.76
N PHE A 45 -0.07 1.30 -0.89
CA PHE A 45 1.15 1.00 -1.65
C PHE A 45 2.31 0.76 -0.71
N THR A 46 3.20 -0.16 -1.08
CA THR A 46 4.54 -0.28 -0.51
C THR A 46 5.51 0.51 -1.38
N PHE A 47 6.27 1.43 -0.78
CA PHE A 47 7.35 2.17 -1.43
C PHE A 47 8.70 1.67 -0.93
N VAL A 48 9.63 1.37 -1.84
CA VAL A 48 10.98 0.95 -1.47
C VAL A 48 12.02 1.42 -2.49
N ARG A 49 13.15 1.95 -2.03
CA ARG A 49 14.29 2.31 -2.88
C ARG A 49 15.24 1.13 -3.00
N ARG A 50 15.40 0.64 -4.22
CA ARG A 50 16.33 -0.46 -4.56
C ARG A 50 17.13 -0.11 -5.80
N TYR A 51 18.31 -0.72 -5.93
CA TYR A 51 19.06 -0.64 -7.18
C TYR A 51 18.26 -1.28 -8.32
N SER A 52 18.23 -0.60 -9.46
CA SER A 52 17.65 -1.12 -10.69
C SER A 52 18.78 -1.47 -11.65
N GLY A 53 18.96 -2.76 -11.95
CA GLY A 53 19.92 -3.21 -12.97
C GLY A 53 19.65 -2.57 -14.34
N LYS A 54 18.36 -2.48 -14.73
CA LYS A 54 17.93 -1.86 -15.99
C LYS A 54 18.30 -0.37 -16.09
N ARG A 55 18.10 0.41 -15.00
CA ARG A 55 18.37 1.86 -15.00
C ARG A 55 19.76 2.22 -14.49
N ARG A 56 20.55 1.23 -14.05
CA ARG A 56 21.88 1.37 -13.44
C ARG A 56 21.97 2.41 -12.32
N LYS A 57 20.88 2.58 -11.56
CA LYS A 57 20.78 3.53 -10.44
C LYS A 57 19.76 3.08 -9.40
N VAL A 58 19.81 3.67 -8.21
CA VAL A 58 18.79 3.49 -7.17
C VAL A 58 17.49 4.17 -7.60
N THR A 59 16.40 3.41 -7.61
CA THR A 59 15.08 3.88 -8.02
C THR A 59 14.04 3.50 -6.98
N THR A 60 13.02 4.33 -6.81
CA THR A 60 11.83 3.97 -6.04
C THR A 60 11.00 2.97 -6.82
N ARG A 61 10.65 1.86 -6.17
CA ARG A 61 9.64 0.91 -6.63
C ARG A 61 8.40 1.10 -5.76
N TRP A 62 7.23 0.98 -6.37
CA TRP A 62 5.95 1.03 -5.67
C TRP A 62 4.99 -0.01 -6.23
N TYR A 63 4.29 -0.70 -5.35
CA TYR A 63 3.37 -1.79 -5.68
C TYR A 63 2.29 -1.91 -4.59
N PRO A 64 1.16 -2.61 -4.84
CA PRO A 64 0.16 -2.82 -3.80
C PRO A 64 0.78 -3.40 -2.53
N SER A 65 0.37 -2.91 -1.37
CA SER A 65 0.92 -3.41 -0.11
C SER A 65 0.35 -4.77 0.26
N PRO A 66 1.06 -5.60 1.03
CA PRO A 66 0.55 -6.90 1.51
C PRO A 66 -0.83 -6.78 2.17
N ARG A 67 -1.07 -5.68 2.90
CA ARG A 67 -2.37 -5.40 3.50
C ARG A 67 -3.46 -5.13 2.46
N SER A 68 -3.15 -4.38 1.40
CA SER A 68 -4.07 -4.13 0.29
C SER A 68 -4.43 -5.42 -0.44
N GLU A 69 -3.42 -6.24 -0.76
CA GLU A 69 -3.61 -7.53 -1.41
C GLU A 69 -4.44 -8.50 -0.57
N LYS A 70 -4.16 -8.58 0.74
CA LYS A 70 -4.95 -9.40 1.66
C LYS A 70 -6.42 -8.96 1.65
N ARG A 71 -6.67 -7.65 1.70
CA ARG A 71 -8.03 -7.10 1.72
C ARG A 71 -8.82 -7.45 0.45
N ILE A 72 -8.20 -7.38 -0.73
CA ILE A 72 -8.90 -7.75 -1.97
C ILE A 72 -9.18 -9.26 -2.04
N ARG A 73 -8.20 -10.11 -1.66
CA ARG A 73 -8.39 -11.56 -1.61
C ARG A 73 -9.49 -11.97 -0.62
N GLU A 74 -9.53 -11.35 0.56
CA GLU A 74 -10.59 -11.57 1.54
C GLU A 74 -11.95 -11.14 1.01
N ARG A 75 -12.02 -9.98 0.35
CA ARG A 75 -13.27 -9.51 -0.24
C ARG A 75 -13.79 -10.48 -1.30
N ILE A 76 -12.93 -10.96 -2.20
CA ILE A 76 -13.29 -11.97 -3.20
C ILE A 76 -13.76 -13.25 -2.51
N ARG A 77 -12.97 -13.77 -1.56
CA ARG A 77 -13.30 -14.97 -0.80
C ARG A 77 -14.66 -14.86 -0.08
N ASN A 78 -15.01 -13.69 0.44
CA ASN A 78 -16.30 -13.50 1.10
C ASN A 78 -17.48 -13.51 0.12
N MET A 79 -17.26 -13.12 -1.14
CA MET A 79 -18.28 -13.10 -2.19
C MET A 79 -18.41 -14.45 -2.91
N THR A 80 -17.34 -15.23 -2.97
CA THR A 80 -17.28 -16.49 -3.74
C THR A 80 -16.94 -17.72 -2.89
N GLY A 81 -16.96 -17.57 -1.56
CA GLY A 81 -16.56 -18.59 -0.61
C GLY A 81 -17.52 -19.79 -0.57
N ARG A 82 -17.10 -20.86 0.12
CA ARG A 82 -17.91 -22.09 0.25
C ARG A 82 -19.29 -21.84 0.87
N ASN A 83 -19.38 -20.86 1.77
CA ASN A 83 -20.63 -20.42 2.39
C ASN A 83 -21.61 -19.78 1.40
N MET A 84 -21.14 -19.31 0.23
CA MET A 84 -21.97 -18.69 -0.80
C MET A 84 -22.54 -19.71 -1.80
N LEU A 85 -22.05 -20.95 -1.82
CA LEU A 85 -22.41 -21.97 -2.81
C LEU A 85 -23.90 -22.34 -2.79
N ALA A 86 -24.54 -22.32 -1.61
CA ALA A 86 -25.95 -22.67 -1.46
C ALA A 86 -26.91 -21.51 -1.80
N ILE A 87 -26.39 -20.28 -1.92
CA ILE A 87 -27.21 -19.06 -2.01
C ILE A 87 -26.93 -18.22 -3.27
N THR A 88 -25.86 -18.53 -4.02
CA THR A 88 -25.45 -17.76 -5.20
C THR A 88 -25.34 -18.69 -6.40
N LYS A 89 -25.92 -18.29 -7.53
CA LYS A 89 -25.75 -19.03 -8.79
C LYS A 89 -24.33 -18.84 -9.33
N PRO A 90 -23.77 -19.80 -10.08
CA PRO A 90 -22.43 -19.67 -10.67
C PRO A 90 -22.22 -18.39 -11.49
N GLU A 91 -23.24 -17.97 -12.24
CA GLU A 91 -23.20 -16.76 -13.08
C GLU A 91 -23.10 -15.50 -12.20
N GLU A 92 -23.90 -15.42 -11.15
CA GLU A 92 -23.87 -14.30 -10.19
C GLU A 92 -22.55 -14.26 -9.42
N ALA A 93 -22.04 -15.42 -9.02
CA ALA A 93 -20.74 -15.54 -8.34
C ALA A 93 -19.57 -15.08 -9.22
N LYS A 94 -19.69 -15.24 -10.55
CA LYS A 94 -18.72 -14.74 -11.52
C LYS A 94 -18.81 -13.23 -11.72
N GLU A 95 -20.02 -12.68 -11.88
CA GLU A 95 -20.19 -11.26 -12.19
C GLU A 95 -19.95 -10.36 -10.98
N THR A 96 -20.26 -10.83 -9.76
CA THR A 96 -20.18 -10.03 -8.53
C THR A 96 -18.77 -9.45 -8.25
N PRO A 97 -17.66 -10.20 -8.40
CA PRO A 97 -16.32 -9.66 -8.18
C PRO A 97 -15.82 -8.70 -9.25
N ILE A 98 -16.37 -8.72 -10.48
CA ILE A 98 -15.81 -8.02 -11.64
C ILE A 98 -15.68 -6.50 -11.41
N PRO A 99 -16.70 -5.75 -10.94
CA PRO A 99 -16.56 -4.32 -10.70
C PRO A 99 -15.50 -3.99 -9.64
N ILE A 100 -15.37 -4.85 -8.62
CA ILE A 100 -14.41 -4.68 -7.53
C ILE A 100 -12.98 -4.92 -8.04
N LEU A 101 -12.78 -5.97 -8.82
CA LEU A 101 -11.49 -6.26 -9.47
C LEU A 101 -11.09 -5.16 -10.44
N LYS A 102 -12.02 -4.64 -11.25
CA LYS A 102 -11.79 -3.48 -12.14
C LYS A 102 -11.38 -2.25 -11.34
N GLY A 103 -12.10 -1.93 -10.26
CA GLY A 103 -11.76 -0.80 -9.39
C GLY A 103 -10.38 -0.95 -8.75
N TYR A 104 -10.05 -2.15 -8.28
CA TYR A 104 -8.74 -2.46 -7.72
C TYR A 104 -7.62 -2.30 -8.76
N GLY A 105 -7.81 -2.89 -9.95
CA GLY A 105 -6.88 -2.78 -11.07
C GLY A 105 -6.66 -1.32 -11.49
N ASN A 106 -7.73 -0.54 -11.62
CA ASN A 106 -7.65 0.88 -11.96
C ASN A 106 -6.90 1.70 -10.90
N TYR A 107 -7.16 1.46 -9.61
CA TYR A 107 -6.50 2.18 -8.53
C TYR A 107 -4.99 1.92 -8.49
N PHE A 108 -4.58 0.68 -8.79
CA PHE A 108 -3.17 0.27 -8.79
C PHE A 108 -2.54 0.24 -10.20
N ALA A 109 -3.19 0.83 -11.22
CA ALA A 109 -2.81 0.71 -12.63
C ALA A 109 -1.38 1.21 -12.94
N TYR A 110 -0.93 2.26 -12.24
CA TYR A 110 0.40 2.84 -12.43
C TYR A 110 1.45 2.26 -11.47
N SER A 111 1.16 1.14 -10.82
CA SER A 111 2.11 0.44 -9.96
C SER A 111 3.11 -0.41 -10.75
N MET A 112 4.23 -0.73 -10.13
CA MET A 112 5.22 -1.69 -10.65
C MET A 112 4.86 -3.16 -10.31
N GLY A 113 3.63 -3.42 -9.86
CA GLY A 113 3.18 -4.71 -9.32
C GLY A 113 2.50 -5.64 -10.33
N ALA A 114 2.93 -5.66 -11.60
CA ALA A 114 2.28 -6.47 -12.64
C ALA A 114 2.15 -7.96 -12.27
N SER A 115 3.16 -8.53 -11.59
CA SER A 115 3.12 -9.91 -11.11
C SER A 115 2.09 -10.13 -10.01
N ILE A 116 1.88 -9.15 -9.12
CA ILE A 116 0.91 -9.24 -8.02
C ILE A 116 -0.51 -9.43 -8.56
N PHE A 117 -0.86 -8.76 -9.66
CA PHE A 117 -2.18 -8.93 -10.27
C PHE A 117 -2.41 -10.31 -10.88
N HIS A 118 -1.35 -11.04 -11.27
CA HIS A 118 -1.48 -12.43 -11.74
C HIS A 118 -1.67 -13.41 -10.58
N GLU A 119 -1.30 -13.03 -9.36
CA GLU A 119 -1.39 -13.85 -8.14
C GLU A 119 -2.67 -13.59 -7.32
N ILE A 120 -3.50 -12.63 -7.75
CA ILE A 120 -4.82 -12.33 -7.15
C ILE A 120 -5.89 -13.13 -7.89
#